data_AF-A0A7S2DKA9-F1
#
_entry.id   AF-A0A7S2DKA9-F1
#
_cell.length_a   1.000
_cell.length_b   1.000
_cell.length_c   1.000
_cell.angle_alpha   90.00
_cell.angle_beta   90.00
_cell.angle_gamma   90.00
#
_symmetry.space_group_name_H-M   'P 1'
#
loop_
_entity.id
_entity.type
_entity.pdbx_description
1 polymer ?
#
loop_
_entity_poly.entity_id
_entity_poly.type
_entity_poly.pdbx_seq_one_letter_code
_entity_poly.pdbx_strand_id
1 'polypeptide(L)'
;QLRSHHHGNLRERMGAAQELELSVGGKEGFGYVAVMIVPTGIGASIGGYAGDAMPSARTIASVVDTLVTHPNVMNGAQMYWPECNILYTEGYALDEWAAGRWGLRPLKDNSVCHRIGMVLDRGIDDDLRLRHVQAANAARATLGINMAEYIVTDE
;
A
#
# COMPACT_ATOMS: atom_id res chain seq x y z
N GLN A 1 18.78 12.78 50.36
CA GLN A 1 19.64 12.50 49.19
C GLN A 1 18.85 12.83 47.93
N LEU A 2 19.04 14.06 47.44
CA LEU A 2 18.43 14.57 46.21
C LEU A 2 19.18 14.00 45.01
N ARG A 3 18.51 13.21 44.17
CA ARG A 3 18.99 12.88 42.82
C ARG A 3 18.34 13.85 41.84
N SER A 4 19.13 14.82 41.41
CA SER A 4 18.92 15.61 40.21
C SER A 4 18.85 14.70 38.98
N HIS A 5 17.76 14.75 38.23
CA HIS A 5 17.78 14.36 36.82
C HIS A 5 17.51 15.57 35.95
N HIS A 6 18.54 15.89 35.17
CA HIS A 6 18.64 16.97 34.20
C HIS A 6 17.45 16.99 33.23
N HIS A 7 16.89 18.19 33.06
CA HIS A 7 16.26 18.64 31.83
C HIS A 7 17.30 18.55 30.70
N GLY A 8 17.25 17.47 29.91
CA GLY A 8 17.94 17.34 28.64
C GLY A 8 17.08 17.91 27.52
N ASN A 9 17.61 18.91 26.83
CA ASN A 9 16.96 19.75 25.84
C ASN A 9 16.47 18.92 24.63
N LEU A 10 15.17 18.98 24.29
CA LEU A 10 14.58 18.26 23.14
C LEU A 10 15.24 18.62 21.79
N ARG A 11 15.94 19.76 21.72
CA ARG A 11 16.69 20.21 20.53
C ARG A 11 17.99 19.44 20.28
N GLU A 12 18.61 18.83 21.30
CA GLU A 12 19.84 18.02 21.10
C GLU A 12 19.54 16.63 20.54
N ARG A 13 18.35 16.06 20.83
CA ARG A 13 17.93 14.77 20.25
C ARG A 13 17.53 14.88 18.77
N MET A 14 17.30 16.09 18.26
CA MET A 14 16.99 16.33 16.85
C MET A 14 18.24 16.56 15.98
N GLY A 15 19.43 16.72 16.58
CA GLY A 15 20.68 17.02 15.86
C GLY A 15 21.49 15.81 15.40
N ALA A 16 21.13 14.58 15.80
CA ALA A 16 21.88 13.36 15.48
C ALA A 16 21.21 12.49 14.41
N ALA A 17 20.21 13.00 13.69
CA ALA A 17 19.53 12.29 12.60
C ALA A 17 20.13 12.56 11.21
N GLN A 18 21.32 13.18 11.15
CA GLN A 18 22.04 13.47 9.93
C GLN A 18 23.33 12.64 9.94
N GLU A 19 23.57 11.91 8.85
CA GLU A 19 24.64 10.90 8.65
C GLU A 19 24.45 9.54 9.33
N LEU A 20 23.55 8.74 8.75
CA LEU A 20 23.78 7.31 8.65
C LEU A 20 24.07 7.00 7.17
N GLU A 21 25.36 7.01 6.80
CA GLU A 21 25.85 6.28 5.64
C GLU A 21 25.45 4.81 5.80
N LEU A 22 24.35 4.43 5.16
CA LEU A 22 23.92 3.04 5.07
C LEU A 22 24.64 2.39 3.90
N SER A 23 25.69 1.67 4.28
CA SER A 23 26.42 0.63 3.55
C SER A 23 25.72 0.08 2.29
N VAL A 24 26.42 0.23 1.17
CA VAL A 24 26.22 -0.47 -0.10
C VAL A 24 26.08 -1.98 0.13
N GLY A 25 24.91 -2.55 -0.16
CA GLY A 25 24.70 -3.99 -0.03
C GLY A 25 23.23 -4.47 -0.08
N GLY A 26 22.52 -4.18 -1.17
CA GLY A 26 21.18 -4.72 -1.47
C GLY A 26 20.57 -3.93 -2.61
N LYS A 27 19.95 -4.58 -3.61
CA LYS A 27 19.42 -3.94 -4.84
C LYS A 27 18.68 -2.62 -4.52
N GLU A 28 19.32 -1.47 -4.70
CA GLU A 28 18.67 -0.18 -4.57
C GLU A 28 18.00 0.18 -5.90
N GLY A 29 16.69 -0.07 -5.98
CA GLY A 29 15.88 0.25 -7.15
C GLY A 29 14.73 -0.74 -7.36
N PHE A 30 13.76 -0.36 -8.17
CA PHE A 30 12.57 -1.18 -8.48
C PHE A 30 12.86 -2.43 -9.35
N GLY A 31 14.11 -2.64 -9.77
CA GLY A 31 14.45 -3.64 -10.79
C GLY A 31 13.77 -3.35 -12.13
N TYR A 32 13.46 -4.40 -12.89
CA TYR A 32 12.63 -4.29 -14.08
C TYR A 32 11.20 -3.90 -13.69
N VAL A 33 10.81 -2.68 -14.07
CA VAL A 33 9.47 -2.12 -13.84
C VAL A 33 8.62 -2.25 -15.08
N ALA A 34 7.44 -2.84 -14.94
CA ALA A 34 6.38 -2.77 -15.93
C ALA A 34 5.19 -1.99 -15.39
N VAL A 35 4.42 -1.39 -16.30
CA VAL A 35 3.17 -0.71 -15.99
C VAL A 35 2.05 -1.41 -16.76
N MET A 36 1.02 -1.87 -16.06
CA MET A 36 -0.16 -2.46 -16.70
C MET A 36 -1.36 -1.55 -16.51
N ILE A 37 -1.87 -1.05 -17.63
CA ILE A 37 -3.06 -0.20 -17.68
C ILE A 37 -4.15 -0.91 -18.49
N VAL A 38 -5.29 -1.14 -17.84
CA VAL A 38 -6.55 -1.49 -18.48
C VAL A 38 -7.39 -0.22 -18.70
N PRO A 39 -7.77 0.11 -19.95
CA PRO A 39 -8.67 1.23 -20.21
C PRO A 39 -10.07 0.95 -19.65
N THR A 40 -10.81 2.01 -19.30
CA THR A 40 -12.20 1.89 -18.87
C THR A 40 -13.10 1.46 -20.02
N GLY A 41 -13.97 0.47 -19.80
CA GLY A 41 -15.03 0.11 -20.76
C GLY A 41 -15.48 -1.34 -20.63
N ILE A 42 -16.79 -1.58 -20.69
CA ILE A 42 -17.34 -2.94 -20.70
C ILE A 42 -17.00 -3.65 -22.04
N GLY A 43 -16.72 -4.95 -21.98
CA GLY A 43 -16.53 -5.77 -23.18
C GLY A 43 -15.11 -5.75 -23.78
N ALA A 44 -14.11 -5.22 -23.06
CA ALA A 44 -12.71 -5.44 -23.42
C ALA A 44 -12.32 -6.93 -23.29
N SER A 45 -11.37 -7.39 -24.10
CA SER A 45 -10.86 -8.77 -24.04
C SER A 45 -10.08 -9.08 -22.76
N ILE A 46 -9.53 -8.04 -22.12
CA ILE A 46 -8.91 -8.07 -20.78
C ILE A 46 -9.36 -6.80 -20.07
N GLY A 47 -9.84 -6.90 -18.83
CA GLY A 47 -10.21 -5.72 -18.05
C GLY A 47 -11.60 -5.16 -18.32
N GLY A 48 -12.44 -5.92 -19.05
CA GLY A 48 -13.79 -5.51 -19.42
C GLY A 48 -14.81 -5.72 -18.32
N TYR A 49 -14.46 -6.47 -17.28
CA TYR A 49 -15.31 -6.83 -16.15
C TYR A 49 -14.55 -6.73 -14.82
N ALA A 50 -15.29 -6.69 -13.71
CA ALA A 50 -14.68 -6.62 -12.39
C ALA A 50 -13.76 -7.83 -12.14
N GLY A 51 -12.46 -7.58 -12.21
CA GLY A 51 -11.42 -8.50 -11.78
C GLY A 51 -10.89 -9.50 -12.79
N ASP A 52 -11.32 -9.41 -14.04
CA ASP A 52 -10.83 -10.24 -15.15
C ASP A 52 -9.39 -9.92 -15.59
N ALA A 53 -8.86 -8.74 -15.21
CA ALA A 53 -7.50 -8.32 -15.53
C ALA A 53 -6.44 -8.87 -14.55
N MET A 54 -6.84 -9.32 -13.36
CA MET A 54 -5.90 -9.80 -12.34
C MET A 54 -5.08 -11.03 -12.78
N PRO A 55 -5.63 -12.04 -13.48
CA PRO A 55 -4.81 -13.12 -14.02
C PRO A 55 -3.67 -12.63 -14.91
N SER A 56 -3.96 -11.68 -15.82
CA SER A 56 -2.94 -11.07 -16.69
C SER A 56 -1.92 -10.27 -15.88
N ALA A 57 -2.36 -9.50 -14.87
CA ALA A 57 -1.47 -8.76 -13.99
C ALA A 57 -0.51 -9.70 -13.25
N ARG A 58 -1.00 -10.85 -12.75
CA ARG A 58 -0.16 -11.84 -12.06
C ARG A 58 0.82 -12.53 -12.99
N THR A 59 0.43 -12.82 -14.23
CA THR A 59 1.34 -13.35 -15.24
C THR A 59 2.46 -12.36 -15.57
N ILE A 60 2.16 -11.07 -15.61
CA ILE A 60 3.20 -10.04 -15.80
C ILE A 60 4.05 -9.90 -14.54
N ALA A 61 3.44 -9.89 -13.36
CA ALA A 61 4.12 -9.79 -12.08
C ALA A 61 5.11 -10.95 -11.83
N SER A 62 4.89 -12.13 -12.42
CA SER A 62 5.83 -13.25 -12.28
C SER A 62 7.12 -13.12 -13.10
N VAL A 63 7.18 -12.16 -14.04
CA VAL A 63 8.35 -11.94 -14.91
C VAL A 63 9.03 -10.59 -14.69
N VAL A 64 8.43 -9.69 -13.90
CA VAL A 64 8.99 -8.37 -13.57
C VAL A 64 9.40 -8.29 -12.11
N ASP A 65 10.37 -7.43 -11.79
CA ASP A 65 10.74 -7.18 -10.39
C ASP A 65 9.66 -6.33 -9.69
N THR A 66 9.05 -5.37 -10.41
CA THR A 66 7.94 -4.53 -9.92
C THR A 66 6.88 -4.32 -11.01
N LEU A 67 5.62 -4.57 -10.71
CA LEU A 67 4.49 -4.20 -11.56
C LEU A 67 3.74 -3.01 -10.97
N VAL A 68 3.60 -1.90 -11.69
CA VAL A 68 2.71 -0.79 -11.30
C VAL A 68 1.37 -0.96 -12.00
N THR A 69 0.27 -0.82 -11.26
CA THR A 69 -1.07 -0.95 -11.82
C THR A 69 -2.08 -0.04 -11.13
N HIS A 70 -3.34 -0.10 -11.57
CA HIS A 70 -4.39 0.86 -11.24
C HIS A 70 -5.77 0.21 -11.04
N PRO A 71 -6.81 0.97 -10.63
CA PRO A 71 -8.06 0.40 -10.13
C PRO A 71 -8.88 -0.41 -11.15
N ASN A 72 -8.65 -0.25 -12.46
CA ASN A 72 -9.32 -1.10 -13.45
C ASN A 72 -8.67 -2.48 -13.59
N VAL A 73 -7.47 -2.68 -13.03
CA VAL A 73 -6.79 -3.97 -13.04
C VAL A 73 -7.05 -4.73 -11.74
N MET A 74 -6.86 -4.05 -10.60
CA MET A 74 -7.22 -4.56 -9.28
C MET A 74 -8.28 -3.66 -8.66
N ASN A 75 -9.46 -4.22 -8.40
CA ASN A 75 -10.52 -3.53 -7.67
C ASN A 75 -10.58 -3.97 -6.19
N GLY A 76 -11.40 -3.27 -5.40
CA GLY A 76 -11.54 -3.52 -3.96
C GLY A 76 -11.97 -4.94 -3.58
N ALA A 77 -12.67 -5.66 -4.46
CA ALA A 77 -13.05 -7.05 -4.21
C ALA A 77 -11.87 -8.03 -4.32
N GLN A 78 -10.72 -7.58 -4.81
CA GLN A 78 -9.56 -8.43 -5.13
C GLN A 78 -8.37 -8.19 -4.20
N MET A 79 -8.49 -7.25 -3.25
CA MET A 79 -7.42 -6.96 -2.29
C MET A 79 -7.14 -8.13 -1.32
N TYR A 80 -8.00 -9.15 -1.28
CA TYR A 80 -7.81 -10.33 -0.44
C TYR A 80 -6.63 -11.22 -0.87
N TRP A 81 -6.12 -11.04 -2.10
CA TRP A 81 -5.05 -11.85 -2.65
C TRP A 81 -3.84 -10.96 -2.99
N PRO A 82 -3.03 -10.57 -1.99
CA PRO A 82 -1.96 -9.61 -2.21
C PRO A 82 -0.78 -10.26 -2.93
N GLU A 83 -0.25 -9.57 -3.93
CA GLU A 83 0.99 -9.91 -4.60
C GLU A 83 2.03 -8.83 -4.25
N CYS A 84 3.14 -9.22 -3.62
CA CYS A 84 4.00 -8.26 -2.90
C CYS A 84 4.79 -7.32 -3.83
N ASN A 85 4.97 -7.71 -5.10
CA ASN A 85 5.68 -6.91 -6.11
C ASN A 85 4.75 -6.10 -7.03
N ILE A 86 3.44 -6.07 -6.77
CA ILE A 86 2.49 -5.25 -7.52
C ILE A 86 2.19 -3.98 -6.74
N LEU A 87 2.53 -2.79 -7.25
CA LEU A 87 2.21 -1.50 -6.67
C LEU A 87 0.89 -0.98 -7.23
N TYR A 88 -0.09 -0.83 -6.34
CA TYR A 88 -1.40 -0.28 -6.68
C TYR A 88 -1.39 1.23 -6.52
N THR A 89 -1.82 1.92 -7.56
CA THR A 89 -1.96 3.37 -7.61
C THR A 89 -3.39 3.72 -8.00
N GLU A 90 -3.88 4.88 -7.59
CA GLU A 90 -5.04 5.47 -8.24
C GLU A 90 -4.60 6.20 -9.53
N GLY A 91 -5.55 6.56 -10.40
CA GLY A 91 -5.24 7.08 -11.74
C GLY A 91 -4.37 8.35 -11.74
N TYR A 92 -4.66 9.31 -10.87
CA TYR A 92 -3.90 10.55 -10.76
C TYR A 92 -2.49 10.31 -10.18
N ALA A 93 -2.34 9.48 -9.16
CA ALA A 93 -1.05 9.08 -8.62
C ALA A 93 -0.18 8.37 -9.67
N LEU A 94 -0.81 7.57 -10.54
CA LEU A 94 -0.12 6.96 -11.68
C LEU A 94 0.41 8.03 -12.65
N ASP A 95 -0.41 9.02 -12.98
CA ASP A 95 -0.02 10.13 -13.85
C ASP A 95 1.10 10.98 -13.25
N GLU A 96 1.02 11.31 -11.95
CA GLU A 96 2.04 12.05 -11.21
C GLU A 96 3.37 11.29 -11.12
N TRP A 97 3.30 9.96 -10.92
CA TRP A 97 4.47 9.10 -10.93
C TRP A 97 5.09 8.99 -12.33
N ALA A 98 4.26 8.78 -13.37
CA ALA A 98 4.72 8.71 -14.75
C ALA A 98 5.34 10.03 -15.22
N ALA A 99 4.87 11.16 -14.69
CA ALA A 99 5.45 12.47 -14.92
C ALA A 99 6.69 12.79 -14.08
N GLY A 100 7.14 11.85 -13.23
CA GLY A 100 8.33 11.99 -12.38
C GLY A 100 8.17 12.98 -11.23
N ARG A 101 6.94 13.43 -10.94
CA ARG A 101 6.65 14.34 -9.83
C ARG A 101 6.56 13.60 -8.51
N TRP A 102 6.02 12.38 -8.54
CA TRP A 102 5.88 11.53 -7.36
C TRP A 102 6.79 10.30 -7.45
N GLY A 103 7.32 9.87 -6.31
CA GLY A 103 8.02 8.60 -6.18
C GLY A 103 7.10 7.55 -5.60
N LEU A 104 7.03 6.37 -6.21
CA LEU A 104 6.47 5.18 -5.57
C LEU A 104 7.53 4.56 -4.67
N ARG A 105 7.11 3.90 -3.58
CA ARG A 105 8.03 3.23 -2.67
C ARG A 105 7.70 1.73 -2.63
N PRO A 106 8.51 0.88 -3.27
CA PRO A 106 8.37 -0.57 -3.15
C PRO A 106 8.55 -1.02 -1.71
N LEU A 107 7.91 -2.15 -1.37
CA LEU A 107 8.22 -2.85 -0.14
C LEU A 107 9.63 -3.42 -0.28
N LYS A 108 10.50 -3.13 0.71
CA LYS A 108 11.92 -3.54 0.69
C LYS A 108 12.12 -5.06 0.74
N ASP A 109 11.09 -5.78 1.18
CA ASP A 109 11.08 -7.23 1.32
C ASP A 109 9.81 -7.77 0.67
N ASN A 110 9.96 -8.51 -0.43
CA ASN A 110 8.86 -9.16 -1.14
C ASN A 110 8.21 -10.29 -0.32
N SER A 111 8.72 -10.61 0.87
CA SER A 111 8.07 -11.49 1.85
C SER A 111 6.99 -10.76 2.66
N VAL A 112 7.01 -9.42 2.65
CA VAL A 112 6.00 -8.58 3.28
C VAL A 112 5.17 -7.94 2.17
N CYS A 113 3.93 -8.39 2.04
CA CYS A 113 2.95 -7.83 1.11
C CYS A 113 2.31 -6.55 1.65
N HIS A 114 1.60 -5.84 0.76
CA HIS A 114 0.84 -4.63 1.08
C HIS A 114 -0.09 -4.80 2.28
N ARG A 115 -0.23 -3.71 3.03
CA ARG A 115 -1.18 -3.64 4.15
C ARG A 115 -2.41 -2.86 3.71
N ILE A 116 -3.58 -3.34 4.11
CA ILE A 116 -4.85 -2.65 3.87
C ILE A 116 -5.15 -1.78 5.08
N GLY A 117 -5.18 -0.46 4.89
CA GLY A 117 -5.68 0.49 5.88
C GLY A 117 -7.17 0.74 5.67
N MET A 118 -7.91 0.93 6.76
CA MET A 118 -9.33 1.29 6.70
C MET A 118 -9.54 2.68 7.28
N VAL A 119 -10.17 3.56 6.52
CA VAL A 119 -10.58 4.89 6.97
C VAL A 119 -12.09 4.89 7.10
N LEU A 120 -12.58 5.20 8.29
CA LEU A 120 -14.00 5.29 8.58
C LEU A 120 -14.36 6.76 8.80
N ASP A 121 -15.42 7.20 8.16
CA ASP A 121 -15.93 8.56 8.33
C ASP A 121 -16.43 8.79 9.77
N ARG A 122 -16.19 9.98 10.33
CA ARG A 122 -16.63 10.40 11.67
C ARG A 122 -18.12 10.24 11.90
N GLY A 123 -18.92 10.49 10.85
CA GLY A 123 -20.37 10.48 10.85
C GLY A 123 -20.99 9.09 10.68
N ILE A 124 -20.17 8.03 10.55
CA ILE A 124 -20.69 6.67 10.52
C ILE A 124 -21.40 6.34 11.84
N ASP A 125 -22.59 5.76 11.74
CA ASP A 125 -23.32 5.25 12.90
C ASP A 125 -22.49 4.19 13.65
N ASP A 126 -22.57 4.18 14.98
CA ASP A 126 -21.74 3.32 15.83
C ASP A 126 -21.96 1.82 15.56
N ASP A 127 -23.19 1.39 15.27
CA ASP A 127 -23.47 -0.01 14.96
C ASP A 127 -22.89 -0.37 13.58
N LEU A 128 -22.97 0.55 12.62
CA LEU A 128 -22.35 0.37 11.30
C LEU A 128 -20.82 0.33 11.40
N ARG A 129 -20.23 1.19 12.24
CA ARG A 129 -18.79 1.18 12.54
C ARG A 129 -18.35 -0.17 13.06
N LEU A 130 -19.07 -0.67 14.06
CA LEU A 130 -18.79 -1.97 14.67
C LEU A 130 -18.85 -3.10 13.64
N ARG A 131 -19.86 -3.12 12.77
CA ARG A 131 -19.99 -4.14 11.72
C ARG A 131 -18.83 -4.13 10.73
N HIS A 132 -18.34 -2.95 10.31
CA HIS A 132 -17.17 -2.84 9.44
C HIS A 132 -15.91 -3.37 10.12
N VAL A 133 -15.68 -3.01 11.38
CA VAL A 133 -14.55 -3.51 12.17
C VAL A 133 -14.64 -5.04 12.36
N GLN A 134 -15.82 -5.58 12.61
CA GLN A 134 -16.04 -7.03 12.70
C GLN A 134 -15.78 -7.74 11.38
N ALA A 135 -16.25 -7.19 10.26
CA ALA A 135 -15.98 -7.73 8.92
C ALA A 135 -14.48 -7.72 8.58
N ALA A 136 -13.78 -6.63 8.89
CA ALA A 136 -12.33 -6.53 8.72
C ALA A 136 -11.58 -7.58 9.57
N ASN A 137 -11.95 -7.73 10.84
CA ASN A 137 -11.37 -8.73 11.72
C ASN A 137 -11.64 -10.17 11.24
N ALA A 138 -12.85 -10.44 10.75
CA ALA A 138 -13.20 -11.73 10.17
C ALA A 138 -12.32 -12.01 8.94
N ALA A 139 -12.18 -11.05 8.03
CA ALA A 139 -11.34 -11.20 6.83
C ALA A 139 -9.86 -11.44 7.19
N ARG A 140 -9.33 -10.73 8.20
CA ARG A 140 -7.98 -11.00 8.73
C ARG A 140 -7.84 -12.43 9.26
N ALA A 141 -8.82 -12.88 10.04
CA ALA A 141 -8.77 -14.20 10.70
C ALA A 141 -8.99 -15.37 9.74
N THR A 142 -9.84 -15.22 8.72
CA THR A 142 -10.23 -16.32 7.83
C THR A 142 -9.48 -16.33 6.51
N LEU A 143 -9.12 -15.16 5.97
CA LEU A 143 -8.46 -15.01 4.67
C LEU A 143 -6.96 -14.67 4.79
N GLY A 144 -6.46 -14.42 6.00
CA GLY A 144 -5.05 -14.06 6.23
C GLY A 144 -4.67 -12.68 5.67
N ILE A 145 -5.65 -11.83 5.39
CA ILE A 145 -5.41 -10.49 4.83
C ILE A 145 -4.64 -9.64 5.84
N ASN A 146 -3.55 -9.03 5.36
CA ASN A 146 -2.72 -8.12 6.14
C ASN A 146 -3.41 -6.75 6.33
N MET A 147 -4.38 -6.68 7.22
CA MET A 147 -5.06 -5.43 7.58
C MET A 147 -4.30 -4.67 8.68
N ALA A 148 -4.03 -3.39 8.41
CA ALA A 148 -3.57 -2.43 9.40
C ALA A 148 -4.73 -1.97 10.30
N GLU A 149 -4.41 -1.16 11.32
CA GLU A 149 -5.44 -0.51 12.14
C GLU A 149 -6.35 0.39 11.29
N TYR A 150 -7.57 0.60 11.79
CA TYR A 150 -8.49 1.56 11.19
C TYR A 150 -8.32 2.93 11.85
N ILE A 151 -8.53 3.99 11.08
CA ILE A 151 -8.64 5.35 11.59
C ILE A 151 -10.07 5.84 11.40
N VAL A 152 -10.53 6.69 12.30
CA VAL A 152 -11.76 7.45 12.13
C VAL A 152 -11.36 8.87 11.75
N THR A 153 -12.03 9.47 10.76
CA THR A 153 -11.77 10.86 10.40
C THR A 153 -12.09 11.79 11.58
N ASP A 154 -11.38 12.91 11.67
CA ASP A 154 -11.60 13.90 12.73
C ASP A 154 -12.90 14.69 12.49
N GLU A 155 -13.23 14.91 11.21
CA GLU A 155 -14.39 15.62 10.68
C GLU A 155 -15.13 14.78 9.64
#